data_AF-A0A9W4KKU7-F1
#
_entry.id   AF-A0A9W4KKU7-F1
#
_cell.length_a   1.000
_cell.length_b   1.000
_cell.length_c   1.000
_cell.angle_alpha   90.00
_cell.angle_beta   90.00
_cell.angle_gamma   90.00
#
_symmetry.space_group_name_H-M   'P 1'
#
loop_
_entity.id
_entity.type
_entity.pdbx_description
1 polymer ?
#
loop_
_entity_poly.entity_id
_entity_poly.type
_entity_poly.pdbx_seq_one_letter_code
_entity_poly.pdbx_strand_id
1 'polypeptide(L)'
;MSIMPLCCNFAWEIVYGLIYPSKNRLERGVIVFGLVINFGIMYAAVLFSPREWTHAPLVERNLHWIFCIGIIGFLTGHLALAAEIGPALSYSWGAVVAQLMLSVGGLCQLLCRGSTRGASYTLWFSRFFGSYCVMGFAILRWMYWPESFAWLNSPLVLWSVAVFLIVDSSYGLCYWYVKRYEESCRTARTEKVK
;
A
#
# COMPACT_ATOMS: atom_id res chain seq x y z
N MET A 1 10.00 6.01 -3.45
CA MET A 1 9.27 5.02 -2.63
C MET A 1 8.16 5.74 -1.88
N SER A 2 6.95 5.19 -1.82
CA SER A 2 5.85 5.81 -1.08
C SER A 2 5.98 5.48 0.42
N ILE A 3 6.54 6.40 1.20
CA ILE A 3 6.80 6.19 2.64
C ILE A 3 5.50 6.04 3.44
N MET A 4 4.55 6.96 3.23
CA MET A 4 3.31 7.00 4.03
C MET A 4 2.47 5.71 3.95
N PRO A 5 2.24 5.12 2.75
CA PRO A 5 1.51 3.85 2.65
C PRO A 5 2.17 2.69 3.38
N LEU A 6 3.51 2.61 3.39
CA LEU A 6 4.24 1.58 4.12
C LEU A 6 4.07 1.74 5.62
N CYS A 7 4.19 2.96 6.14
CA CYS A 7 3.96 3.25 7.55
C CYS A 7 2.53 2.88 7.97
N CYS A 8 1.53 3.24 7.16
CA CYS A 8 0.13 2.91 7.43
C CYS A 8 -0.11 1.40 7.43
N ASN A 9 0.37 0.68 6.40
CA ASN A 9 0.19 -0.76 6.30
C ASN A 9 0.89 -1.50 7.45
N PHE A 10 2.11 -1.11 7.80
CA PHE A 10 2.85 -1.72 8.90
C PHE A 10 2.17 -1.46 10.25
N ALA A 11 1.69 -0.24 10.49
CA ALA A 11 0.93 0.08 11.70
C ALA A 11 -0.38 -0.71 11.79
N TRP A 12 -1.08 -0.88 10.66
CA TRP A 12 -2.28 -1.71 10.58
C TRP A 12 -2.00 -3.16 11.01
N GLU A 13 -0.93 -3.77 10.50
CA GLU A 13 -0.55 -5.14 10.86
C GLU A 13 -0.17 -5.29 12.34
N ILE A 14 0.47 -4.27 12.94
CA ILE A 14 0.75 -4.27 14.38
C ILE A 14 -0.56 -4.25 15.18
N VAL A 15 -1.46 -3.32 14.87
CA VAL A 15 -2.70 -3.14 15.64
C VAL A 15 -3.59 -4.37 15.55
N TYR A 16 -3.87 -4.87 14.34
CA TYR A 16 -4.82 -5.99 14.19
C TYR A 16 -4.16 -7.37 14.16
N GLY A 17 -2.84 -7.45 14.09
CA GLY A 17 -2.10 -8.70 14.23
C GLY A 17 -1.70 -9.01 15.68
N LEU A 18 -1.35 -7.99 16.47
CA LEU A 18 -0.80 -8.17 17.82
C LEU A 18 -1.69 -7.65 18.94
N ILE A 19 -2.31 -6.46 18.78
CA ILE A 19 -3.08 -5.80 19.85
C ILE A 19 -4.53 -6.29 19.86
N TYR A 20 -5.17 -6.29 18.69
CA TYR A 20 -6.54 -6.78 18.48
C TYR A 20 -6.55 -7.95 17.48
N PRO A 21 -5.93 -9.10 17.82
CA PRO A 21 -5.84 -10.23 16.91
C PRO A 21 -7.22 -10.82 16.58
N SER A 22 -7.39 -11.23 15.32
CA SER A 22 -8.57 -12.00 14.91
C SER A 22 -8.68 -13.31 15.72
N LYS A 23 -9.92 -13.69 16.05
CA LYS A 23 -10.22 -14.98 16.70
C LYS A 23 -9.90 -16.18 15.79
N ASN A 24 -9.90 -15.96 14.47
CA ASN A 24 -9.56 -16.99 13.50
C ASN A 24 -8.04 -17.17 13.44
N ARG A 25 -7.56 -18.37 13.81
CA ARG A 25 -6.12 -18.70 13.84
C ARG A 25 -5.44 -18.58 12.48
N LEU A 26 -6.16 -18.89 11.39
CA LEU A 26 -5.62 -18.77 10.03
C LEU A 26 -5.42 -17.31 9.65
N GLU A 27 -6.43 -16.47 9.85
CA GLU A 27 -6.35 -15.03 9.59
C GLU A 27 -5.25 -14.37 10.42
N ARG A 28 -5.19 -14.70 11.72
CA ARG A 28 -4.11 -14.25 12.60
C ARG A 28 -2.73 -14.67 12.08
N GLY A 29 -2.58 -15.93 11.66
CA GLY A 29 -1.33 -16.43 11.10
C GLY A 29 -0.89 -15.66 9.85
N VAL A 30 -1.82 -15.38 8.94
CA VAL A 30 -1.56 -14.61 7.71
C VAL A 30 -1.14 -13.18 8.04
N ILE A 31 -1.82 -12.50 8.96
CA ILE A 31 -1.47 -11.12 9.35
C ILE A 31 -0.09 -11.06 10.02
N VAL A 32 0.21 -11.97 10.93
CA VAL A 32 1.52 -12.02 11.61
C VAL A 32 2.63 -12.34 10.60
N PHE A 33 2.39 -13.23 9.65
CA PHE A 33 3.34 -13.49 8.57
C PHE A 33 3.55 -12.26 7.68
N GLY A 34 2.47 -11.55 7.33
CA GLY A 34 2.51 -10.26 6.64
C GLY A 34 3.36 -9.24 7.40
N LEU A 35 3.18 -9.13 8.72
CA LEU A 35 3.95 -8.26 9.60
C LEU A 35 5.45 -8.55 9.54
N VAL A 36 5.84 -9.82 9.55
CA VAL A 36 7.26 -10.22 9.46
C VAL A 36 7.84 -9.81 8.09
N ILE A 37 7.08 -10.03 7.01
CA ILE A 37 7.50 -9.60 5.67
C ILE A 37 7.64 -8.08 5.62
N ASN A 38 6.64 -7.34 6.09
CA ASN A 38 6.67 -5.88 6.09
C ASN A 38 7.80 -5.34 6.97
N PHE A 39 8.13 -5.98 8.08
CA PHE A 39 9.32 -5.62 8.85
C PHE A 39 10.59 -5.69 7.99
N GLY A 40 10.75 -6.77 7.21
CA GLY A 40 11.86 -6.90 6.24
C GLY A 40 11.84 -5.82 5.15
N ILE A 41 10.66 -5.51 4.61
CA ILE A 41 10.48 -4.43 3.62
C ILE A 41 10.86 -3.07 4.22
N MET A 42 10.43 -2.79 5.45
CA MET A 42 10.73 -1.54 6.16
C MET A 42 12.22 -1.41 6.47
N TYR A 43 12.86 -2.50 6.90
CA TYR A 43 14.31 -2.53 7.09
C TYR A 43 15.06 -2.23 5.78
N ALA A 44 14.70 -2.90 4.69
CA ALA A 44 15.29 -2.65 3.38
C ALA A 44 15.01 -1.22 2.89
N ALA A 45 13.82 -0.68 3.16
CA ALA A 45 13.44 0.69 2.83
C ALA A 45 14.36 1.69 3.51
N VAL A 46 14.56 1.58 4.82
CA VAL A 46 15.41 2.50 5.58
C VAL A 46 16.86 2.43 5.10
N LEU A 47 17.36 1.23 4.79
CA LEU A 47 18.75 1.04 4.40
C LEU A 47 19.07 1.50 2.98
N PHE A 48 18.17 1.26 2.02
CA PHE A 48 18.46 1.46 0.59
C PHE A 48 17.76 2.67 -0.04
N SER A 49 16.69 3.19 0.57
CA SER A 49 15.96 4.34 0.02
C SER A 49 16.69 5.68 0.05
N PRO A 50 17.73 5.97 0.88
CA PRO A 50 18.45 7.26 0.81
C PRO A 50 18.93 7.59 -0.61
N ARG A 51 19.34 6.58 -1.39
CA ARG A 51 19.78 6.71 -2.79
C ARG A 51 18.68 7.19 -3.76
N GLU A 52 17.42 7.12 -3.35
CA GLU A 52 16.27 7.62 -4.09
C GLU A 52 15.94 9.08 -3.75
N TRP A 53 16.46 9.59 -2.63
CA TRP A 53 16.14 10.90 -2.08
C TRP A 53 17.29 11.90 -2.19
N THR A 54 18.23 11.68 -3.12
CA THR A 54 19.36 12.61 -3.38
C THR A 54 18.91 14.02 -3.76
N HIS A 55 17.69 14.16 -4.27
CA HIS A 55 17.04 15.44 -4.57
C HIS A 55 16.47 16.15 -3.32
N ALA A 56 16.35 15.45 -2.18
CA ALA A 56 15.76 15.93 -0.94
C ALA A 56 16.63 15.53 0.28
N PRO A 57 17.70 16.29 0.58
CA PRO A 57 18.72 15.91 1.60
C PRO A 57 18.15 15.72 3.01
N LEU A 58 17.09 16.44 3.36
CA LEU A 58 16.42 16.29 4.65
C LEU A 58 15.80 14.90 4.80
N VAL A 59 15.17 14.40 3.74
CA VAL A 59 14.56 13.07 3.72
C VAL A 59 15.64 12.01 3.72
N GLU A 60 16.63 12.14 2.83
CA GLU A 60 17.76 11.21 2.70
C GLU A 60 18.44 10.90 4.04
N ARG A 61 18.70 11.92 4.87
CA ARG A 61 19.43 11.79 6.14
C ARG A 61 18.57 11.33 7.31
N ASN A 62 17.25 11.54 7.26
CA ASN A 62 16.35 11.33 8.40
C ASN A 62 15.28 10.26 8.15
N LEU A 63 15.46 9.40 7.13
CA LEU A 63 14.50 8.37 6.75
C LEU A 63 14.04 7.49 7.91
N HIS A 64 14.96 7.03 8.77
CA HIS A 64 14.59 6.22 9.92
C HIS A 64 13.63 6.97 10.86
N TRP A 65 13.87 8.25 11.16
CA TRP A 65 12.96 9.07 11.95
C TRP A 65 11.62 9.30 11.26
N ILE A 66 11.63 9.55 9.94
CA ILE A 66 10.39 9.74 9.16
C ILE A 66 9.53 8.46 9.23
N PHE A 67 10.15 7.29 9.06
CA PHE A 67 9.48 6.01 9.22
C PHE A 67 8.96 5.83 10.65
N CYS A 68 9.78 6.05 11.68
CA CYS A 68 9.35 5.93 13.08
C CYS A 68 8.16 6.83 13.40
N ILE A 69 8.23 8.12 13.06
CA ILE A 69 7.15 9.09 13.31
C ILE A 69 5.90 8.70 12.52
N GLY A 70 6.05 8.34 11.25
CA GLY A 70 4.93 7.90 10.42
C GLY A 70 4.24 6.66 10.98
N ILE A 71 5.00 5.64 11.39
CA ILE A 71 4.46 4.43 12.01
C ILE A 71 3.72 4.79 13.30
N ILE A 72 4.32 5.58 14.19
CA ILE A 72 3.67 5.99 15.44
C ILE A 72 2.36 6.71 15.16
N GLY A 73 2.34 7.67 14.22
CA GLY A 73 1.14 8.41 13.85
C GLY A 73 0.02 7.51 13.32
N PHE A 74 0.34 6.58 12.41
CA PHE A 74 -0.65 5.63 11.90
C PHE A 74 -1.07 4.60 12.96
N LEU A 75 -0.15 4.17 13.84
CA LEU A 75 -0.44 3.26 14.93
C LEU A 75 -1.48 3.88 15.87
N THR A 76 -1.26 5.12 16.29
CA THR A 76 -2.22 5.86 17.11
C THR A 76 -3.54 6.08 16.38
N GLY A 77 -3.50 6.32 15.07
CA GLY A 77 -4.71 6.47 14.24
C GLY A 77 -5.54 5.19 14.18
N HIS A 78 -4.90 4.03 13.95
CA HIS A 78 -5.57 2.73 13.95
C HIS A 78 -6.11 2.34 15.34
N LEU A 79 -5.37 2.66 16.41
CA LEU A 79 -5.84 2.45 17.78
C LEU A 79 -7.05 3.33 18.10
N ALA A 80 -7.02 4.60 17.73
CA ALA A 80 -8.15 5.51 17.89
C ALA A 80 -9.38 5.02 17.10
N LEU A 81 -9.18 4.59 15.84
CA LEU A 81 -10.25 4.02 15.04
C LEU A 81 -10.81 2.73 15.68
N ALA A 82 -9.96 1.87 16.23
CA ALA A 82 -10.40 0.66 16.93
C ALA A 82 -11.19 0.96 18.19
N ALA A 83 -10.85 2.04 18.91
CA ALA A 83 -11.60 2.50 20.07
C ALA A 83 -12.97 3.08 19.68
N GLU A 84 -13.05 3.79 18.55
CA GLU A 84 -14.28 4.48 18.10
C GLU A 84 -15.33 3.51 17.53
N ILE A 85 -14.95 2.69 16.54
CA ILE A 85 -15.89 1.85 15.78
C ILE A 85 -15.75 0.35 16.08
N GLY A 86 -14.94 0.02 17.08
CA GLY A 86 -14.65 -1.34 17.48
C GLY A 86 -13.57 -2.02 16.61
N PRO A 87 -12.82 -3.00 17.16
CA PRO A 87 -11.66 -3.57 16.45
C PRO A 87 -12.00 -4.32 15.15
N ALA A 88 -13.13 -5.01 15.09
CA ALA A 88 -13.50 -5.81 13.92
C ALA A 88 -13.80 -4.95 12.68
N LEU A 89 -14.52 -3.85 12.88
CA LEU A 89 -14.86 -2.92 11.79
C LEU A 89 -13.65 -2.05 11.43
N SER A 90 -12.91 -1.61 12.46
CA SER A 90 -11.67 -0.84 12.32
C SER A 90 -10.59 -1.59 11.53
N TYR A 91 -10.46 -2.91 11.71
CA TYR A 91 -9.59 -3.76 10.89
C TYR A 91 -9.88 -3.60 9.40
N SER A 92 -11.15 -3.69 9.01
CA SER A 92 -11.53 -3.63 7.60
C SER A 92 -11.38 -2.22 7.03
N TRP A 93 -11.77 -1.19 7.78
CA TRP A 93 -11.56 0.20 7.36
C TRP A 93 -10.09 0.58 7.27
N GLY A 94 -9.27 0.11 8.20
CA GLY A 94 -7.84 0.32 8.16
C GLY A 94 -7.21 -0.29 6.91
N ALA A 95 -7.67 -1.46 6.47
CA ALA A 95 -7.23 -2.08 5.23
C ALA A 95 -7.64 -1.26 3.99
N VAL A 96 -8.86 -0.70 3.99
CA VAL A 96 -9.32 0.21 2.93
C VAL A 96 -8.43 1.45 2.84
N VAL A 97 -8.13 2.09 3.97
CA VAL A 97 -7.26 3.27 4.02
C VAL A 97 -5.85 2.92 3.52
N ALA A 98 -5.26 1.83 4.01
CA ALA A 98 -3.95 1.36 3.55
C ALA A 98 -3.93 1.08 2.04
N GLN A 99 -4.97 0.42 1.51
CA GLN A 99 -5.09 0.14 0.07
C GLN A 99 -5.17 1.43 -0.77
N LEU A 100 -5.97 2.41 -0.35
CA LEU A 100 -6.09 3.69 -1.06
C LEU A 100 -4.76 4.43 -1.06
N MET A 101 -4.09 4.47 0.09
CA MET A 101 -2.76 5.07 0.22
C MET A 101 -1.74 4.36 -0.67
N LEU A 102 -1.73 3.03 -0.71
CA LEU A 102 -0.82 2.26 -1.58
C LEU A 102 -1.07 2.56 -3.06
N SER A 103 -2.34 2.60 -3.47
CA SER A 103 -2.73 2.82 -4.86
C SER A 103 -2.35 4.24 -5.31
N VAL A 104 -2.86 5.26 -4.60
CA VAL A 104 -2.61 6.68 -4.93
C VAL A 104 -1.14 7.03 -4.75
N GLY A 105 -0.54 6.63 -3.62
CA GLY A 105 0.86 6.89 -3.34
C GLY A 105 1.79 6.22 -4.34
N GLY A 106 1.45 5.01 -4.80
CA GLY A 106 2.19 4.31 -5.85
C GLY A 106 2.16 5.08 -7.17
N LEU A 107 0.98 5.49 -7.63
CA LEU A 107 0.81 6.24 -8.87
C LEU A 107 1.52 7.60 -8.80
N CYS A 108 1.32 8.37 -7.74
CA CYS A 108 2.00 9.65 -7.56
C CYS A 108 3.52 9.48 -7.56
N GLN A 109 4.05 8.46 -6.88
CA GLN A 109 5.49 8.19 -6.89
C GLN A 109 6.03 7.87 -8.28
N LEU A 110 5.31 7.09 -9.07
CA LEU A 110 5.69 6.77 -10.44
C LEU A 110 5.72 8.03 -11.31
N LEU A 111 4.67 8.86 -11.23
CA LEU A 111 4.54 10.08 -12.02
C LEU A 111 5.55 11.15 -11.62
N CYS A 112 5.74 11.41 -10.32
CA CYS A 112 6.68 12.41 -9.84
C CYS A 112 8.14 12.02 -10.09
N ARG A 113 8.48 10.73 -10.00
CA ARG A 113 9.86 10.27 -10.28
C ARG A 113 10.13 10.15 -11.77
N GLY A 114 9.10 9.93 -12.59
CA GLY A 114 9.25 9.71 -14.02
C GLY A 114 10.17 8.53 -14.36
N SER A 115 10.30 7.55 -13.46
CA SER A 115 11.20 6.41 -13.64
C SER A 115 10.59 5.12 -13.12
N THR A 116 10.88 4.01 -13.82
CA THR A 116 10.45 2.66 -13.43
C THR A 116 11.32 2.03 -12.34
N ARG A 117 12.38 2.71 -11.86
CA ARG A 117 13.33 2.16 -10.88
C ARG A 117 12.64 1.72 -9.58
N GLY A 118 12.79 0.44 -9.27
CA GLY A 118 12.20 -0.19 -8.07
C GLY A 118 10.73 -0.57 -8.22
N ALA A 119 10.16 -0.47 -9.43
CA ALA A 119 8.84 -0.96 -9.77
C ALA A 119 8.93 -2.03 -10.87
N SER A 120 7.94 -2.92 -10.92
CA SER A 120 7.82 -3.93 -11.96
C SER A 120 6.36 -4.30 -12.19
N TYR A 121 6.06 -4.81 -13.39
CA TYR A 121 4.71 -5.34 -13.67
C TYR A 121 4.34 -6.49 -12.76
N THR A 122 5.29 -7.35 -12.40
CA THR A 122 5.05 -8.45 -11.47
C THR A 122 4.63 -7.93 -10.10
N LEU A 123 5.33 -6.93 -9.56
CA LEU A 123 5.00 -6.33 -8.26
C LEU A 123 3.65 -5.62 -8.27
N TRP A 124 3.37 -4.87 -9.34
CA TRP A 124 2.08 -4.19 -9.48
C TRP A 124 0.93 -5.20 -9.64
N PHE A 125 1.08 -6.18 -10.54
CA PHE A 125 0.04 -7.15 -10.83
C PHE A 125 -0.23 -8.07 -9.64
N SER A 126 0.81 -8.52 -8.91
CA SER A 126 0.62 -9.34 -7.71
C SER A 126 -0.18 -8.60 -6.65
N ARG A 127 0.10 -7.30 -6.46
CA ARG A 127 -0.65 -6.44 -5.53
C ARG A 127 -2.09 -6.25 -6.01
N PHE A 128 -2.27 -5.84 -7.25
CA PHE A 128 -3.60 -5.60 -7.83
C PHE A 128 -4.48 -6.85 -7.78
N PHE A 129 -3.93 -8.00 -8.15
CA PHE A 129 -4.63 -9.28 -8.10
C PHE A 129 -4.99 -9.68 -6.67
N GLY A 130 -4.08 -9.52 -5.72
CA GLY A 130 -4.36 -9.75 -4.30
C GLY A 130 -5.53 -8.91 -3.78
N SER A 131 -5.53 -7.60 -4.06
CA SER A 131 -6.61 -6.69 -3.69
C SER A 131 -7.93 -7.06 -4.38
N TYR A 132 -7.89 -7.52 -5.63
CA TYR A 132 -9.07 -8.00 -6.35
C TYR A 132 -9.68 -9.26 -5.70
N CYS A 133 -8.84 -10.21 -5.25
CA CYS A 133 -9.32 -11.37 -4.49
C CYS A 133 -10.02 -10.96 -3.19
N VAL A 134 -9.47 -9.98 -2.45
CA VAL A 134 -10.09 -9.46 -1.23
C VAL A 134 -11.46 -8.84 -1.52
N MET A 135 -11.60 -8.13 -2.64
CA MET A 135 -12.91 -7.60 -3.08
C MET A 135 -13.90 -8.73 -3.36
N GLY A 136 -13.48 -9.82 -4.01
CA GLY A 136 -14.31 -11.00 -4.21
C GLY A 136 -14.80 -11.60 -2.89
N PHE A 137 -13.91 -11.74 -1.90
CA PHE A 137 -14.28 -12.17 -0.55
C PHE A 137 -15.24 -11.20 0.15
N ALA A 138 -15.07 -9.89 -0.04
CA ALA A 138 -15.96 -8.88 0.53
C ALA A 138 -17.37 -8.99 -0.07
N ILE A 139 -17.51 -9.17 -1.38
CA ILE A 139 -18.79 -9.36 -2.06
C ILE A 139 -19.49 -10.62 -1.55
N LEU A 140 -18.77 -11.74 -1.45
CA LEU A 140 -19.34 -12.97 -0.90
C LEU A 140 -19.81 -12.78 0.55
N ARG A 141 -19.02 -12.09 1.39
CA ARG A 141 -19.41 -11.79 2.77
C ARG A 141 -20.68 -10.95 2.84
N TRP A 142 -20.82 -9.96 1.98
CA TRP A 142 -22.01 -9.12 1.89
C TRP A 142 -23.24 -9.92 1.44
N MET A 143 -23.10 -10.79 0.42
CA MET A 143 -24.21 -11.59 -0.11
C MET A 143 -24.72 -12.66 0.87
N TYR A 144 -23.82 -13.37 1.55
CA TYR A 144 -24.19 -14.51 2.41
C TYR A 144 -24.41 -14.13 3.88
N TRP A 145 -23.77 -13.05 4.37
CA TRP A 145 -23.89 -12.59 5.75
C TRP A 145 -24.16 -11.07 5.85
N PRO A 146 -25.23 -10.56 5.21
CA PRO A 146 -25.51 -9.12 5.16
C PRO A 146 -25.66 -8.51 6.57
N GLU A 147 -26.19 -9.24 7.54
CA GLU A 147 -26.35 -8.77 8.93
C GLU A 147 -25.05 -8.26 9.56
N SER A 148 -23.91 -8.87 9.22
CA SER A 148 -22.59 -8.48 9.74
C SER A 148 -21.79 -7.60 8.77
N PHE A 149 -22.16 -7.58 7.49
CA PHE A 149 -21.37 -7.00 6.41
C PHE A 149 -22.11 -5.99 5.53
N ALA A 150 -23.33 -5.57 5.91
CA ALA A 150 -24.11 -4.56 5.18
C ALA A 150 -23.37 -3.23 5.01
N TRP A 151 -22.45 -2.90 5.93
CA TRP A 151 -21.61 -1.72 5.86
C TRP A 151 -20.69 -1.68 4.62
N LEU A 152 -20.42 -2.84 3.98
CA LEU A 152 -19.69 -2.91 2.71
C LEU A 152 -20.43 -2.22 1.56
N ASN A 153 -21.75 -2.11 1.65
CA ASN A 153 -22.57 -1.36 0.69
C ASN A 153 -22.66 0.15 1.02
N SER A 154 -21.84 0.64 1.96
CA SER A 154 -21.80 2.07 2.25
C SER A 154 -21.18 2.84 1.07
N PRO A 155 -21.65 4.08 0.79
CA PRO A 155 -21.13 4.89 -0.32
C PRO A 155 -19.61 5.08 -0.25
N LEU A 156 -19.05 5.20 0.95
CA LEU A 156 -17.61 5.41 1.15
C LEU A 156 -16.79 4.16 0.79
N VAL A 157 -17.28 2.95 1.10
CA VAL A 157 -16.61 1.71 0.67
C VAL A 157 -16.66 1.57 -0.85
N LEU A 158 -17.84 1.79 -1.46
CA LEU A 158 -18.00 1.70 -2.91
C LEU A 158 -17.12 2.72 -3.65
N TRP A 159 -17.07 3.96 -3.15
CA TRP A 159 -16.16 4.98 -3.65
C TRP A 159 -14.70 4.54 -3.53
N SER A 160 -14.30 3.98 -2.38
CA SER A 160 -12.93 3.51 -2.16
C SER A 160 -12.54 2.40 -3.14
N VAL A 161 -13.45 1.46 -3.41
CA VAL A 161 -13.25 0.41 -4.42
C VAL A 161 -13.10 1.02 -5.81
N ALA A 162 -13.96 1.96 -6.19
CA ALA A 162 -13.87 2.64 -7.48
C ALA A 162 -12.53 3.38 -7.65
N VAL A 163 -12.10 4.12 -6.63
CA VAL A 163 -10.80 4.82 -6.63
C VAL A 163 -9.65 3.82 -6.77
N PHE A 164 -9.65 2.74 -5.99
CA PHE A 164 -8.66 1.67 -6.11
C PHE A 164 -8.58 1.13 -7.55
N LEU A 165 -9.71 0.76 -8.15
CA LEU A 165 -9.73 0.19 -9.49
C LEU A 165 -9.20 1.18 -10.54
N ILE A 166 -9.63 2.44 -10.47
CA ILE A 166 -9.21 3.48 -11.42
C ILE A 166 -7.71 3.77 -11.27
N VAL A 167 -7.25 4.00 -10.04
CA VAL A 167 -5.88 4.38 -9.75
C VAL A 167 -4.90 3.23 -10.05
N ASP A 168 -5.24 1.99 -9.71
CA ASP A 168 -4.36 0.86 -9.98
C ASP A 168 -4.37 0.45 -11.45
N SER A 169 -5.49 0.57 -12.15
CA SER A 169 -5.52 0.35 -13.60
C SER A 169 -4.71 1.42 -14.32
N SER A 170 -4.84 2.69 -13.92
CA SER A 170 -4.04 3.79 -14.48
C SER A 170 -2.55 3.64 -14.15
N TYR A 171 -2.17 3.10 -13.00
CA TYR A 171 -0.77 2.76 -12.70
C TYR A 171 -0.16 1.86 -13.77
N GLY A 172 -0.86 0.80 -14.19
CA GLY A 172 -0.38 -0.11 -15.24
C GLY A 172 -0.12 0.61 -16.57
N LEU A 173 -1.01 1.52 -16.95
CA LEU A 173 -0.88 2.35 -18.17
C LEU A 173 0.25 3.38 -18.06
N CYS A 174 0.33 4.10 -16.95
CA CYS A 174 1.39 5.07 -16.70
C CYS A 174 2.76 4.39 -16.65
N TYR A 175 2.85 3.21 -16.04
CA TYR A 175 4.08 2.43 -15.98
C TYR A 175 4.53 2.01 -17.38
N TRP A 176 3.59 1.55 -18.22
CA TRP A 176 3.87 1.25 -19.62
C TRP A 176 4.46 2.46 -20.35
N TYR A 177 3.83 3.62 -20.18
CA TYR A 177 4.25 4.86 -20.83
C TYR A 177 5.65 5.29 -20.39
N VAL A 178 5.91 5.34 -19.08
CA VAL A 178 7.22 5.70 -18.52
C VAL A 178 8.30 4.73 -19.00
N LYS A 179 8.02 3.41 -18.99
CA LYS A 179 8.96 2.40 -19.46
C LYS A 179 9.34 2.61 -20.94
N ARG A 180 8.34 2.84 -21.80
CA ARG A 180 8.56 3.07 -23.23
C ARG A 180 9.36 4.35 -23.48
N TYR A 181 9.13 5.38 -22.67
CA TYR A 181 9.90 6.62 -22.73
C TYR A 181 11.37 6.38 -22.35
N GLU A 182 11.63 5.68 -21.25
CA GLU A 182 13.00 5.31 -20.83
C GLU A 182 13.74 4.49 -21.90
N GLU A 183 13.05 3.53 -22.54
CA GLU A 183 13.60 2.74 -23.65
C GLU A 183 13.96 3.60 -24.87
N SER A 184 13.07 4.53 -25.25
CA SER A 184 13.31 5.48 -26.37
C SER A 184 14.53 6.36 -26.12
N CYS A 185 14.66 6.91 -24.91
CA CYS A 185 15.83 7.71 -24.52
C CYS A 185 17.12 6.90 -24.53
N ARG A 186 17.08 5.63 -24.12
CA ARG A 186 18.24 4.73 -24.12
C ARG A 186 18.72 4.41 -25.55
N THR A 187 17.79 4.16 -26.47
CA THR A 187 18.11 3.92 -27.88
C THR A 187 18.75 5.15 -28.51
N ALA A 188 18.16 6.33 -28.34
CA ALA A 188 18.69 7.60 -28.87
C ALA A 188 20.10 7.92 -28.33
N ARG A 189 20.39 7.59 -27.07
CA ARG A 189 21.73 7.75 -26.48
C ARG A 189 22.74 6.78 -27.08
N THR A 190 22.33 5.56 -27.41
CA THR A 190 23.19 4.53 -28.01
C THR A 190 23.57 4.89 -29.45
N GLU A 191 22.63 5.48 -30.19
CA GLU A 191 22.86 5.96 -31.56
C GLU A 191 23.83 7.15 -31.60
N LYS A 192 23.79 8.06 -30.63
CA LYS A 192 24.73 9.19 -30.54
C LYS A 192 26.18 8.81 -30.20
N VAL A 193 26.41 7.60 -29.68
CA VAL A 193 27.73 7.12 -29.24
C VAL A 193 28.41 6.26 -30.32
N LYS A 194 27.67 5.85 -31.36
CA LYS A 194 28.21 5.19 -32.55
C LYS A 194 28.59 6.21 -33.61
#